data_AF-A0A4V1LFK8-F1
#
_entry.id   AF-A0A4V1LFK8-F1
#
_cell.length_a   1.000
_cell.length_b   1.000
_cell.length_c   1.000
_cell.angle_alpha   90.00
_cell.angle_beta   90.00
_cell.angle_gamma   90.00
#
_symmetry.space_group_name_H-M   'P 1'
#
loop_
_entity.id
_entity.type
_entity.pdbx_description
1 polymer ?
#
loop_
_entity_poly.entity_id
_entity_poly.type
_entity_poly.pdbx_seq_one_letter_code
_entity_poly.pdbx_strand_id
1 'polypeptide(L)'
;MAEDAMTPLLARINELAHKAKSTGLTAAEKSERADLRQQYLKLFRQSFRSQVEMMQVYDKNGKEVTPEKVRRIQRDKGLRDD
;
A
#
# COMPACT_ATOMS: atom_id res chain seq x y z
N MET A 1 1.62 15.64 4.77
CA MET A 1 1.23 14.76 3.65
C MET A 1 1.10 13.33 4.17
N ALA A 2 0.37 12.41 3.52
CA ALA A 2 0.19 11.03 4.00
C ALA A 2 1.53 10.27 4.19
N GLU A 3 2.59 10.73 3.52
CA GLU A 3 3.96 10.23 3.65
C GLU A 3 4.59 10.54 5.02
N ASP A 4 4.30 11.70 5.62
CA ASP A 4 4.91 12.13 6.90
C ASP A 4 4.48 11.23 8.08
N ALA A 5 3.26 10.68 8.02
CA ALA A 5 2.75 9.75 9.03
C ALA A 5 3.26 8.31 8.82
N MET A 6 3.66 7.94 7.60
CA MET A 6 4.18 6.60 7.29
C MET A 6 5.65 6.43 7.67
N THR A 7 6.46 7.47 7.56
CA THR A 7 7.90 7.44 7.90
C THR A 7 8.19 6.92 9.32
N PRO A 8 7.54 7.41 10.40
CA PRO A 8 7.80 6.91 11.75
C PRO A 8 7.31 5.46 11.95
N LEU A 9 6.17 5.09 11.37
CA LEU A 9 5.65 3.71 11.40
C LEU A 9 6.63 2.74 10.75
N LEU A 10 7.16 3.10 9.57
CA LEU A 10 8.10 2.27 8.82
C LEU A 10 9.42 2.12 9.57
N ALA A 11 9.94 3.20 10.15
CA ALA A 11 11.16 3.18 10.96
C ALA A 11 11.02 2.18 12.12
N ARG A 12 9.92 2.26 12.87
CA ARG A 12 9.66 1.35 14.00
C ARG A 12 9.51 -0.11 13.56
N ILE A 13 8.81 -0.36 12.45
CA ILE A 13 8.68 -1.71 11.88
C ILE A 13 10.06 -2.28 11.49
N ASN A 14 10.94 -1.45 10.93
CA ASN A 14 12.29 -1.84 10.56
C ASN A 14 13.17 -2.12 11.78
N GLU A 15 13.11 -1.29 12.82
CA GLU A 15 13.78 -1.55 14.10
C GLU A 15 13.40 -2.91 14.67
N LEU A 16 12.09 -3.20 14.76
CA LEU A 16 11.58 -4.49 15.24
C LEU A 16 12.00 -5.64 14.32
N ALA A 17 12.09 -5.43 13.00
CA ALA A 17 12.56 -6.43 12.06
C ALA A 17 14.07 -6.72 12.21
N HIS A 18 14.89 -5.70 12.45
CA HIS A 18 16.32 -5.85 12.73
C HIS A 18 16.54 -6.59 14.05
N LYS A 19 15.80 -6.22 15.10
CA LYS A 19 15.83 -6.92 16.40
C LYS A 19 15.39 -8.38 16.29
N ALA A 20 14.35 -8.66 15.49
CA ALA A 20 13.91 -10.03 15.22
C ALA A 20 15.01 -10.90 14.59
N LYS A 21 15.86 -10.29 13.75
CA LYS A 21 16.93 -10.99 13.03
C LYS A 21 18.17 -11.21 13.88
N SER A 22 18.45 -10.34 14.86
CA SER A 22 19.62 -10.44 15.72
C SER A 22 19.37 -11.27 16.99
N THR A 23 18.48 -10.80 17.85
CA THR A 23 18.26 -11.34 19.21
C THR A 23 16.90 -12.01 19.37
N GLY A 24 16.01 -11.86 18.38
CA GLY A 24 14.64 -12.33 18.43
C GLY A 24 13.68 -11.31 19.04
N LEU A 25 12.38 -11.53 18.84
CA LEU A 25 11.31 -10.69 19.36
C LEU A 25 10.64 -11.35 20.56
N THR A 26 10.38 -10.55 21.59
CA THR A 26 9.48 -10.94 22.68
C THR A 26 8.03 -11.04 22.20
N ALA A 27 7.16 -11.67 22.98
CA ALA A 27 5.74 -11.80 22.63
C ALA A 27 5.04 -10.43 22.48
N ALA A 28 5.37 -9.47 23.35
CA ALA A 28 4.85 -8.11 23.28
C ALA A 28 5.27 -7.39 22.00
N GLU A 29 6.55 -7.48 21.62
CA GLU A 29 7.07 -6.84 20.41
C GLU A 29 6.55 -7.50 19.13
N LYS A 30 6.25 -8.80 19.15
CA LYS A 30 5.56 -9.47 18.04
C LYS A 30 4.15 -8.90 17.84
N SER A 31 3.42 -8.65 18.92
CA SER A 31 2.10 -8.00 18.86
C SER A 31 2.22 -6.58 18.32
N GLU A 32 3.13 -5.77 18.90
CA GLU A 32 3.40 -4.39 18.46
C GLU A 32 3.72 -4.35 16.96
N ARG A 33 4.61 -5.25 16.49
CA ARG A 33 4.96 -5.35 15.06
C ARG A 33 3.77 -5.71 14.19
N ALA A 34 2.88 -6.59 14.65
CA ALA A 34 1.68 -6.98 13.92
C ALA A 34 0.72 -5.79 13.78
N ASP A 35 0.48 -5.07 14.87
CA ASP A 35 -0.40 -3.90 14.89
C ASP A 35 0.13 -2.77 14.00
N LEU A 36 1.43 -2.47 14.10
CA LEU A 36 2.09 -1.48 13.25
C LEU A 36 2.01 -1.87 11.76
N ARG A 37 2.20 -3.14 11.43
CA ARG A 37 2.06 -3.63 10.05
C ARG A 37 0.63 -3.51 9.53
N GLN A 38 -0.38 -3.78 10.35
CA GLN A 38 -1.77 -3.61 9.96
C GLN A 38 -2.10 -2.14 9.67
N GLN A 39 -1.64 -1.23 10.53
CA GLN A 39 -1.81 0.21 10.33
C GLN A 39 -1.12 0.68 9.04
N TYR A 40 0.14 0.27 8.82
CA TYR A 40 0.87 0.58 7.59
C TYR A 40 0.14 0.06 6.36
N LEU A 41 -0.30 -1.20 6.36
CA LEU A 41 -1.02 -1.79 5.22
C LEU A 41 -2.35 -1.10 4.94
N LYS A 42 -3.06 -0.62 5.96
CA LYS A 42 -4.30 0.13 5.78
C LYS A 42 -4.04 1.44 5.04
N LEU A 43 -3.07 2.22 5.51
CA LEU A 43 -2.67 3.48 4.87
C LEU A 43 -2.12 3.24 3.46
N PHE A 44 -1.29 2.22 3.28
CA PHE A 44 -0.71 1.85 2.00
C PHE A 44 -1.77 1.47 0.97
N ARG A 45 -2.75 0.64 1.36
CA ARG A 45 -3.84 0.24 0.45
C ARG A 45 -4.69 1.42 0.02
N GLN A 46 -4.89 2.41 0.91
CA GLN A 46 -5.64 3.62 0.58
C GLN A 46 -4.89 4.47 -0.46
N SER A 47 -3.60 4.75 -0.24
CA SER A 47 -2.81 5.52 -1.20
C SER A 47 -2.64 4.79 -2.52
N PHE A 48 -2.32 3.49 -2.48
CA PHE A 48 -2.13 2.65 -3.65
C PHE A 48 -3.40 2.55 -4.49
N ARG A 49 -4.58 2.42 -3.85
CA ARG A 49 -5.86 2.42 -4.56
C ARG A 49 -6.05 3.71 -5.37
N SER A 50 -5.76 4.87 -4.78
CA SER A 50 -5.85 6.14 -5.50
C SER A 50 -4.89 6.21 -6.68
N GLN A 51 -3.67 5.68 -6.55
CA GLN A 51 -2.70 5.64 -7.64
C GLN A 51 -3.14 4.71 -8.78
N VAL A 52 -3.64 3.52 -8.45
CA VAL A 52 -4.16 2.56 -9.44
C VAL A 52 -5.35 3.13 -10.17
N GLU A 53 -6.24 3.83 -9.48
CA GLU A 53 -7.42 4.47 -10.10
C GLU A 53 -7.03 5.59 -11.07
N MET A 54 -5.82 6.17 -10.97
CA MET A 54 -5.35 7.24 -11.86
C MET A 54 -4.51 6.73 -13.05
N MET A 55 -4.14 5.44 -13.07
CA MET A 55 -3.26 4.87 -14.09
C MET A 55 -4.05 4.00 -15.08
N GLN A 56 -3.57 3.94 -16.32
CA GLN A 56 -3.98 2.97 -17.33
C GLN A 56 -2.82 2.01 -17.61
N VAL A 57 -3.12 0.71 -17.72
CA VAL A 57 -2.11 -0.34 -17.91
C VAL A 57 -2.21 -0.85 -19.33
N TYR A 58 -1.10 -0.83 -20.06
CA TYR A 58 -0.99 -1.33 -21.43
C TYR A 58 -0.07 -2.55 -21.47
N ASP A 59 -0.39 -3.51 -22.33
CA ASP A 59 0.49 -4.63 -22.63
C ASP A 59 1.64 -4.21 -23.55
N LYS A 60 2.58 -5.14 -23.82
CA LYS A 60 3.72 -4.89 -24.71
C LYS A 60 3.33 -4.59 -26.16
N ASN A 61 2.10 -4.92 -26.55
CA ASN A 61 1.55 -4.69 -27.88
C ASN A 61 0.77 -3.36 -27.96
N GLY A 62 0.73 -2.58 -26.87
CA GLY A 62 -0.02 -1.32 -26.78
C GLY A 62 -1.52 -1.50 -26.55
N LYS A 63 -2.00 -2.72 -26.29
CA LYS A 63 -3.40 -2.96 -25.93
C LYS A 63 -3.62 -2.64 -24.46
N GLU A 64 -4.64 -1.87 -24.16
CA GLU A 64 -4.99 -1.57 -22.78
C GLU A 64 -5.56 -2.81 -22.06
N VAL A 65 -4.92 -3.18 -20.97
CA VAL A 65 -5.25 -4.33 -20.12
C VAL A 65 -5.62 -3.90 -18.69
N THR A 66 -5.97 -2.63 -18.49
CA THR A 66 -6.53 -2.13 -17.23
C THR A 66 -7.69 -3.02 -16.79
N PRO A 67 -7.72 -3.54 -15.55
CA PRO A 67 -8.81 -4.42 -15.12
C PRO A 67 -10.19 -3.74 -15.18
N GLU A 68 -11.24 -4.47 -15.55
CA GLU A 68 -12.62 -3.94 -15.64
C GLU A 68 -13.10 -3.23 -14.38
N LYS A 69 -12.71 -3.75 -13.21
CA LYS A 69 -13.05 -3.14 -11.92
C LYS A 69 -12.49 -1.72 -11.80
N VAL A 70 -11.29 -1.48 -12.30
CA VAL A 70 -10.63 -0.17 -12.26
C VAL A 70 -11.27 0.76 -13.28
N ARG A 71 -11.54 0.28 -14.50
CA ARG A 71 -12.27 1.04 -15.53
C ARG A 71 -13.63 1.54 -15.05
N ARG A 72 -14.40 0.70 -14.36
CA ARG A 72 -15.70 1.09 -13.79
C ARG A 72 -15.55 2.22 -12.77
N ILE A 73 -14.58 2.10 -11.85
CA ILE A 73 -14.33 3.13 -10.84
C ILE A 73 -13.87 4.45 -11.50
N GLN A 74 -13.07 4.38 -12.56
CA GLN A 74 -12.65 5.56 -13.32
C GLN A 74 -13.84 6.27 -13.98
N ARG A 75 -14.78 5.52 -14.59
CA ARG A 75 -16.03 6.06 -15.14
C ARG A 75 -16.90 6.70 -14.06
N ASP A 76 -17.11 6.02 -12.94
CA ASP A 76 -17.91 6.54 -11.82
C ASP A 76 -17.33 7.87 -11.27
N LYS A 77 -16.02 8.08 -11.44
CA LYS A 77 -15.30 9.29 -11.04
C LYS A 77 -15.15 10.34 -12.16
N GLY A 78 -15.64 10.06 -13.37
CA GLY A 78 -15.48 10.96 -14.52
C GLY A 78 -14.03 11.12 -15.00
N LEU A 79 -13.17 10.13 -14.74
CA LEU A 79 -11.76 10.13 -15.16
C LEU A 79 -11.58 9.54 -16.58
N ARG A 80 -12.68 9.11 -17.20
CA ARG A 80 -12.71 8.43 -18.49
C ARG A 80 -14.09 8.53 -19.12
N ASP A 81 -14.13 8.70 -20.44
CA ASP A 81 -15.34 9.01 -21.21
C ASP A 81 -15.79 7.87 -22.15
N ASP A 82 -15.04 6.76 -22.18
CA ASP A 82 -15.30 5.56 -23.01
C ASP A 82 -16.07 4.44 -22.30
#